data_AF-A0A2D5S638-F1
#
_entry.id   AF-A0A2D5S638-F1
#
_cell.length_a   1.000
_cell.length_b   1.000
_cell.length_c   1.000
_cell.angle_alpha   90.00
_cell.angle_beta   90.00
_cell.angle_gamma   90.00
#
_symmetry.space_group_name_H-M   'P 1'
#
loop_
_entity.id
_entity.type
_entity.pdbx_description
1 polymer ?
#
loop_
_entity_poly.entity_id
_entity_poly.type
_entity_poly.pdbx_seq_one_letter_code
_entity_poly.pdbx_strand_id
1 'polypeptide(L)'
;MSTFLLTLLLLTSIPDDDTVNEARAPVVVTTLQMDPEKPRDIVGWWHGKNGLVEVTDDGRYRRWKDLDRFSRPVEVGRWHRENHAVFWLESYSLPKTPRQRAALWLEDDALMADLDRRETYRFQKTAPSCPADGLVGRWAGTGGTLELRGDLTYHWIAPASNRPADLGGQRGRWRFGLDDRLHLEPLVANQSPALVSIRRNDLEQVVEIQSIAGPMSPVKPPPAAKPTTANPEADSIEPDKQSAGT
;
A
#
# COMPACT_ATOMS: atom_id res chain seq x y z
N MET A 1 -60.54 36.11 45.63
CA MET A 1 -60.14 34.73 45.96
C MET A 1 -60.73 33.79 44.93
N SER A 2 -59.93 33.32 43.98
CA SER A 2 -59.93 31.93 43.48
C SER A 2 -58.95 31.81 42.31
N THR A 3 -58.21 30.72 42.35
CA THR A 3 -56.87 30.52 41.82
C THR A 3 -56.95 29.81 40.47
N PHE A 4 -56.23 30.31 39.45
CA PHE A 4 -55.97 29.56 38.21
C PHE A 4 -54.84 28.56 38.47
N LEU A 5 -55.11 27.27 38.25
CA LEU A 5 -54.13 26.18 38.31
C LEU A 5 -53.45 26.09 36.93
N LEU A 6 -52.17 26.46 36.85
CA LEU A 6 -51.34 26.29 35.65
C LEU A 6 -50.52 25.01 35.81
N THR A 7 -50.84 23.97 35.03
CA THR A 7 -50.10 22.71 35.02
C THR A 7 -48.82 22.88 34.19
N LEU A 8 -47.67 22.95 34.86
CA LEU A 8 -46.35 23.03 34.24
C LEU A 8 -45.88 21.61 33.87
N LEU A 9 -45.87 21.28 32.58
CA LEU A 9 -45.23 20.08 32.05
C LEU A 9 -43.70 20.28 32.07
N LEU A 10 -43.01 19.60 32.97
CA LEU A 10 -41.55 19.43 32.90
C LEU A 10 -41.23 18.50 31.72
N LEU A 11 -40.74 19.07 30.61
CA LEU A 11 -39.91 18.31 29.68
C LEU A 11 -38.51 18.24 30.27
N THR A 12 -38.11 17.05 30.70
CA THR A 12 -36.71 16.69 30.94
C THR A 12 -35.97 16.69 29.61
N SER A 13 -35.16 17.72 29.34
CA SER A 13 -34.21 17.70 28.22
C SER A 13 -33.14 16.67 28.51
N ILE A 14 -33.06 15.66 27.64
CA ILE A 14 -31.95 14.74 27.51
C ILE A 14 -30.70 15.59 27.22
N PRO A 15 -29.58 15.44 27.95
CA PRO A 15 -28.36 16.12 27.55
C PRO A 15 -27.91 15.52 26.21
N ASP A 16 -27.96 16.34 25.17
CA ASP A 16 -27.27 16.09 23.90
C ASP A 16 -25.78 15.97 24.24
N ASP A 17 -25.25 14.77 24.10
CA ASP A 17 -23.82 14.48 24.11
C ASP A 17 -23.23 14.99 22.79
N ASP A 18 -23.17 16.31 22.66
CA ASP A 18 -22.38 17.02 21.65
C ASP A 18 -20.89 16.80 21.97
N THR A 19 -20.42 15.57 21.76
CA THR A 19 -19.00 15.32 21.48
C THR A 19 -18.70 15.94 20.12
N VAL A 20 -18.53 17.26 20.14
CA VAL A 20 -17.94 18.03 19.06
C VAL A 20 -16.64 17.30 18.71
N ASN A 21 -16.66 16.63 17.57
CA ASN A 21 -15.51 16.09 16.88
C ASN A 21 -14.52 17.26 16.74
N GLU A 22 -13.61 17.41 17.69
CA GLU A 22 -12.58 18.46 17.70
C GLU A 22 -11.75 18.29 16.43
N ALA A 23 -12.20 18.94 15.36
CA ALA A 23 -11.40 19.15 14.18
C ALA A 23 -10.18 19.91 14.68
N ARG A 24 -9.00 19.29 14.55
CA ARG A 24 -7.72 19.89 14.92
C ARG A 24 -7.70 21.35 14.47
N ALA A 25 -7.31 22.24 15.39
CA ALA A 25 -7.20 23.66 15.09
C ALA A 25 -6.42 23.85 13.78
N PRO A 26 -6.89 24.72 12.87
CA PRO A 26 -6.25 24.91 11.57
C PRO A 26 -4.78 25.25 11.81
N VAL A 27 -3.89 24.37 11.36
CA VAL A 27 -2.45 24.63 11.40
C VAL A 27 -2.24 25.86 10.53
N VAL A 28 -1.77 26.96 11.15
CA VAL A 28 -1.32 28.13 10.40
C VAL A 28 -0.02 27.72 9.72
N VAL A 29 -0.18 27.14 8.54
CA VAL A 29 0.93 26.73 7.70
C VAL A 29 1.65 27.98 7.24
N THR A 30 2.92 28.14 7.63
CA THR A 30 3.83 29.05 6.94
C THR A 30 4.13 28.49 5.55
N THR A 31 3.21 28.71 4.59
CA THR A 31 3.38 28.33 3.18
C THR A 31 4.52 29.09 2.50
N LEU A 32 5.13 30.06 3.19
CA LEU A 32 6.27 30.85 2.75
C LEU A 32 7.49 30.00 2.33
N GLN A 33 7.58 28.75 2.79
CA GLN A 33 8.65 27.83 2.44
C GLN A 33 8.40 27.04 1.13
N MET A 34 7.19 27.11 0.56
CA MET A 34 6.84 26.41 -0.67
C MET A 34 7.04 27.34 -1.87
N ASP A 35 7.93 26.96 -2.79
CA ASP A 35 8.19 27.71 -4.02
C ASP A 35 7.01 27.55 -5.02
N PRO A 36 6.29 28.64 -5.38
CA PRO A 36 5.20 28.58 -6.34
C PRO A 36 5.67 28.28 -7.78
N GLU A 37 6.91 28.62 -8.14
CA GLU A 37 7.48 28.36 -9.46
C GLU A 37 7.90 26.89 -9.63
N LYS A 38 8.16 26.21 -8.51
CA LYS A 38 8.55 24.78 -8.47
C LYS A 38 7.67 24.01 -7.48
N PRO A 39 6.39 23.75 -7.82
CA PRO A 39 5.51 22.96 -6.97
C PRO A 39 6.11 21.58 -6.69
N ARG A 40 6.20 21.20 -5.41
CA ARG A 40 6.65 19.86 -5.01
C ARG A 40 5.68 18.80 -5.54
N ASP A 41 6.21 17.63 -5.89
CA ASP A 41 5.42 16.47 -6.29
C ASP A 41 4.50 16.03 -5.13
N ILE A 42 3.28 15.61 -5.47
CA ILE A 42 2.29 15.09 -4.52
C ILE A 42 1.79 13.70 -4.90
N VAL A 43 2.19 13.20 -6.08
CA VAL A 43 1.91 11.84 -6.53
C VAL A 43 2.88 10.91 -5.83
N GLY A 44 2.33 9.93 -5.12
CA GLY A 44 3.09 9.00 -4.29
C GLY A 44 2.32 8.62 -3.04
N TRP A 45 3.07 8.34 -1.98
CA TRP A 45 2.55 7.80 -0.73
C TRP A 45 2.60 8.85 0.37
N TRP A 46 1.55 8.90 1.15
CA TRP A 46 1.38 9.78 2.27
C TRP A 46 1.18 8.90 3.50
N HIS A 47 2.16 8.95 4.41
CA HIS A 47 2.26 8.06 5.56
C HIS A 47 1.96 8.83 6.85
N GLY A 48 0.88 8.47 7.53
CA GLY A 48 0.49 9.00 8.84
C GLY A 48 1.04 8.16 9.99
N LYS A 49 0.54 8.39 11.20
CA LYS A 49 0.81 7.54 12.36
C LYS A 49 0.02 6.24 12.26
N ASN A 50 -1.24 6.32 11.82
CA ASN A 50 -2.13 5.17 11.71
C ASN A 50 -2.55 4.92 10.26
N GLY A 51 -2.75 5.96 9.45
CA GLY A 51 -3.24 5.81 8.08
C GLY A 51 -2.16 5.79 7.00
N LEU A 52 -2.58 5.31 5.83
CA LEU A 52 -1.82 5.38 4.60
C LEU A 52 -2.72 5.96 3.49
N VAL A 53 -2.17 6.85 2.67
CA VAL A 53 -2.84 7.37 1.47
C VAL A 53 -1.92 7.23 0.26
N GLU A 54 -2.46 6.74 -0.85
CA GLU A 54 -1.80 6.68 -2.16
C GLU A 54 -2.49 7.71 -3.05
N VAL A 55 -1.71 8.58 -3.67
CA VAL A 55 -2.13 9.56 -4.67
C VAL A 55 -1.46 9.18 -5.99
N THR A 56 -2.24 8.81 -7.00
CA THR A 56 -1.72 8.33 -8.29
C THR A 56 -1.76 9.43 -9.36
N ASP A 57 -0.90 9.31 -10.36
CA ASP A 57 -0.81 10.24 -11.49
C ASP A 57 -2.09 10.34 -12.32
N ASP A 58 -2.87 9.25 -12.38
CA ASP A 58 -4.17 9.18 -13.07
C ASP A 58 -5.33 9.89 -12.33
N GLY A 59 -5.02 10.64 -11.28
CA GLY A 59 -5.99 11.45 -10.55
C GLY A 59 -6.80 10.69 -9.51
N ARG A 60 -6.50 9.42 -9.24
CA ARG A 60 -7.14 8.64 -8.17
C ARG A 60 -6.39 8.79 -6.85
N TYR A 61 -7.12 8.63 -5.75
CA TYR A 61 -6.50 8.36 -4.46
C TYR A 61 -7.14 7.15 -3.78
N ARG A 62 -6.37 6.53 -2.89
CA ARG A 62 -6.84 5.45 -2.02
C ARG A 62 -6.34 5.73 -0.61
N ARG A 63 -7.18 5.44 0.39
CA ARG A 63 -6.84 5.54 1.80
C ARG A 63 -7.03 4.21 2.49
N TRP A 64 -6.09 3.84 3.34
CA TRP A 64 -6.14 2.70 4.23
C TRP A 64 -6.19 3.19 5.67
N LYS A 65 -6.85 2.41 6.53
CA LYS A 65 -6.95 2.70 7.97
C LYS A 65 -5.63 2.45 8.69
N ASP A 66 -4.85 1.52 8.15
CA ASP A 66 -3.59 1.01 8.69
C ASP A 66 -2.49 1.16 7.63
N LEU A 67 -1.25 0.84 8.00
CA LEU A 67 -0.08 0.93 7.10
C LEU A 67 0.01 -0.20 6.07
N ASP A 68 -0.93 -1.15 6.09
CA ASP A 68 -0.96 -2.26 5.13
C ASP A 68 -1.68 -1.87 3.84
N ARG A 69 -0.90 -1.52 2.81
CA ARG A 69 -1.40 -1.20 1.47
C ARG A 69 -2.05 -2.37 0.73
N PHE A 70 -1.83 -3.62 1.17
CA PHE A 70 -2.44 -4.78 0.55
C PHE A 70 -3.84 -5.10 1.09
N SER A 71 -4.22 -4.45 2.20
CA SER A 71 -5.56 -4.52 2.77
C SER A 71 -6.59 -3.77 1.91
N ARG A 72 -7.86 -3.79 2.31
CA ARG A 72 -8.92 -3.06 1.60
C ARG A 72 -8.84 -1.57 1.91
N PRO A 73 -8.73 -0.70 0.88
CA PRO A 73 -8.87 0.72 1.10
C PRO A 73 -10.21 1.01 1.76
N VAL A 74 -10.18 1.81 2.82
CA VAL A 74 -11.39 2.32 3.49
C VAL A 74 -12.04 3.45 2.71
N GLU A 75 -11.28 4.09 1.81
CA GLU A 75 -11.75 5.19 0.98
C GLU A 75 -11.05 5.17 -0.37
N VAL A 76 -11.79 5.49 -1.42
CA VAL A 76 -11.29 5.67 -2.78
C VAL A 76 -11.98 6.88 -3.38
N GLY A 77 -11.24 7.66 -4.16
CA GLY A 77 -11.80 8.85 -4.78
C GLY A 77 -10.89 9.46 -5.83
N ARG A 78 -11.09 10.74 -6.10
CA ARG A 78 -10.24 11.56 -6.96
C ARG A 78 -9.51 12.62 -6.18
N TRP A 79 -8.33 13.01 -6.68
CA TRP A 79 -7.64 14.18 -6.19
C TRP A 79 -7.47 15.21 -7.31
N HIS A 80 -7.33 16.47 -6.93
CA HIS A 80 -6.92 17.52 -7.84
C HIS A 80 -6.09 18.56 -7.12
N ARG A 81 -5.07 19.10 -7.78
CA ARG A 81 -4.28 20.19 -7.24
C ARG A 81 -5.00 21.52 -7.46
N GLU A 82 -5.14 22.31 -6.41
CA GLU A 82 -5.65 23.68 -6.52
C GLU A 82 -4.50 24.66 -6.78
N ASN A 83 -3.41 24.55 -6.01
CA ASN A 83 -2.23 25.40 -6.15
C ASN A 83 -0.96 24.70 -5.59
N HIS A 84 0.15 25.41 -5.51
CA HIS A 84 1.42 24.85 -5.02
C HIS A 84 1.37 24.37 -3.56
N ALA A 85 0.47 24.91 -2.73
CA ALA A 85 0.34 24.61 -1.30
C ALA A 85 -0.95 23.85 -0.92
N VAL A 86 -1.81 23.52 -1.89
CA VAL A 86 -3.13 22.92 -1.62
C VAL A 86 -3.52 21.93 -2.71
N PHE A 87 -4.05 20.80 -2.28
CA PHE A 87 -4.80 19.89 -3.14
C PHE A 87 -6.09 19.42 -2.44
N TRP A 88 -7.00 18.86 -3.21
CA TRP A 88 -8.29 18.38 -2.73
C TRP A 88 -8.42 16.88 -2.94
N LEU A 89 -9.10 16.23 -2.01
CA LEU A 89 -9.55 14.84 -2.07
C LEU A 89 -11.07 14.81 -2.17
N GLU A 90 -11.61 14.13 -3.18
CA GLU A 90 -13.05 13.92 -3.37
C GLU A 90 -13.37 12.43 -3.32
N SER A 91 -13.97 11.99 -2.21
CA SER A 91 -14.35 10.60 -1.99
C SER A 91 -15.53 10.17 -2.84
N TYR A 92 -15.53 8.90 -3.24
CA TYR A 92 -16.67 8.23 -3.89
C TYR A 92 -17.62 7.52 -2.92
N SER A 93 -17.39 7.64 -1.61
CA SER A 93 -18.24 7.03 -0.60
C SER A 93 -19.68 7.55 -0.66
N LEU A 94 -20.63 6.67 -0.31
CA LEU A 94 -22.03 7.02 -0.10
C LEU A 94 -22.34 6.91 1.40
N PRO A 95 -23.02 7.91 2.01
CA PRO A 95 -23.44 9.18 1.41
C PRO A 95 -22.25 10.06 1.00
N LYS A 96 -22.46 10.93 -0.01
CA LYS A 96 -21.40 11.78 -0.55
C LYS A 96 -20.84 12.68 0.55
N THR A 97 -19.55 12.58 0.82
CA THR A 97 -18.86 13.47 1.76
C THR A 97 -18.39 14.74 1.03
N PRO A 98 -18.31 15.89 1.74
CA PRO A 98 -17.71 17.09 1.17
C PRO A 98 -16.27 16.83 0.74
N ARG A 99 -15.83 17.48 -0.35
CA ARG A 99 -14.42 17.47 -0.75
C ARG A 99 -13.54 17.94 0.41
N GLN A 100 -12.44 17.25 0.63
CA GLN A 100 -11.51 17.55 1.69
C GLN A 100 -10.32 18.34 1.16
N ARG A 101 -10.00 19.45 1.83
CA ARG A 101 -8.82 20.27 1.53
C ARG A 101 -7.61 19.70 2.27
N ALA A 102 -6.53 19.45 1.54
CA ALA A 102 -5.23 19.08 2.08
C ALA A 102 -4.27 20.26 1.90
N ALA A 103 -3.93 20.93 3.00
CA ALA A 103 -2.89 21.95 3.01
C ALA A 103 -1.51 21.27 3.03
N LEU A 104 -0.56 21.81 2.27
CA LEU A 104 0.80 21.32 2.15
C LEU A 104 1.76 22.24 2.90
N TRP A 105 2.72 21.67 3.62
CA TRP A 105 3.79 22.41 4.26
C TRP A 105 5.08 21.60 4.35
N LEU A 106 6.16 22.26 4.74
CA LEU A 106 7.44 21.62 4.96
C LEU A 106 7.73 21.54 6.46
N GLU A 107 8.27 20.40 6.88
CA GLU A 107 8.86 20.15 8.19
C GLU A 107 10.16 19.39 7.96
N ASP A 108 11.31 19.97 8.33
CA ASP A 108 12.63 19.38 8.09
C ASP A 108 12.87 18.90 6.63
N ASP A 109 12.46 19.73 5.65
CA ASP A 109 12.47 19.45 4.19
C ASP A 109 11.60 18.25 3.76
N ALA A 110 10.80 17.67 4.66
CA ALA A 110 9.76 16.72 4.32
C ALA A 110 8.45 17.44 3.99
N LEU A 111 7.80 17.00 2.91
CA LEU A 111 6.47 17.50 2.55
C LEU A 111 5.40 16.83 3.41
N MET A 112 4.60 17.65 4.07
CA MET A 112 3.58 17.24 5.05
C MET A 112 2.19 17.71 4.62
N ALA A 113 1.15 16.99 5.04
CA ALA A 113 -0.24 17.36 4.78
C ALA A 113 -1.22 16.82 5.85
N ASP A 114 -2.31 17.54 6.12
CA ASP A 114 -3.43 17.03 6.93
C ASP A 114 -4.51 16.44 6.00
N LEU A 115 -4.51 15.11 5.81
CA LEU A 115 -5.34 14.43 4.80
C LEU A 115 -6.66 13.87 5.32
N ASP A 116 -6.89 13.82 6.63
CA ASP A 116 -8.14 13.32 7.24
C ASP A 116 -8.61 14.15 8.45
N ARG A 117 -8.02 15.35 8.65
CA ARG A 117 -8.19 16.26 9.81
C ARG A 117 -7.85 15.64 11.18
N ARG A 118 -7.43 14.38 11.23
CA ARG A 118 -7.12 13.64 12.46
C ARG A 118 -5.62 13.50 12.66
N GLU A 119 -4.88 13.35 11.57
CA GLU A 119 -3.43 13.24 11.63
C GLU A 119 -2.73 13.93 10.45
N THR A 120 -1.44 14.17 10.66
CA THR A 120 -0.54 14.65 9.63
C THR A 120 0.11 13.46 8.92
N TYR A 121 0.22 13.59 7.61
CA TYR A 121 0.82 12.63 6.73
C TYR A 121 2.11 13.20 6.14
N ARG A 122 3.16 12.39 6.11
CA ARG A 122 4.43 12.68 5.46
C ARG A 122 4.46 12.08 4.06
N PHE A 123 4.85 12.87 3.06
CA PHE A 123 5.03 12.41 1.70
C PHE A 123 6.28 11.54 1.54
N GLN A 124 6.16 10.49 0.74
CA GLN A 124 7.21 9.60 0.29
C GLN A 124 6.93 9.16 -1.14
N LYS A 125 7.98 9.13 -1.98
CA LYS A 125 7.83 8.69 -3.37
C LYS A 125 7.63 7.18 -3.49
N THR A 126 8.22 6.42 -2.57
CA THR A 126 8.12 4.97 -2.48
C THR A 126 7.08 4.56 -1.45
N ALA A 127 6.43 3.41 -1.67
CA ALA A 127 5.51 2.85 -0.70
C ALA A 127 6.23 2.58 0.64
N PRO A 128 5.62 2.92 1.78
CA PRO A 128 6.17 2.52 3.08
C PRO A 128 6.11 0.99 3.20
N SER A 129 7.09 0.44 3.92
CA SER A 129 7.16 -0.99 4.13
C SER A 129 6.06 -1.47 5.08
N CYS A 130 5.46 -2.62 4.80
CA CYS A 130 4.51 -3.29 5.68
C CYS A 130 4.84 -4.79 5.79
N PRO A 131 4.36 -5.50 6.83
CA PRO A 131 4.67 -6.93 7.02
C PRO A 131 4.32 -7.81 5.81
N ALA A 132 3.24 -7.46 5.10
CA ALA A 132 2.79 -8.17 3.90
C ALA A 132 3.74 -8.00 2.69
N ASP A 133 4.75 -7.13 2.75
CA ASP A 133 5.83 -7.08 1.75
C ASP A 133 6.55 -8.41 1.62
N GLY A 134 6.72 -9.14 2.73
CA GLY A 134 7.38 -10.44 2.74
C GLY A 134 6.63 -11.54 1.99
N LEU A 135 5.33 -11.31 1.69
CA LEU A 135 4.53 -12.25 0.91
C LEU A 135 4.78 -12.12 -0.59
N VAL A 136 5.14 -10.91 -1.05
CA VAL A 136 5.33 -10.63 -2.47
C VAL A 136 6.53 -11.40 -3.01
N GLY A 137 6.32 -12.13 -4.10
CA GLY A 137 7.35 -12.93 -4.75
C GLY A 137 6.88 -14.34 -5.08
N ARG A 138 7.85 -15.18 -5.41
CA ARG A 138 7.62 -16.57 -5.79
C ARG A 138 7.80 -17.50 -4.59
N TRP A 139 6.90 -18.44 -4.45
CA TRP A 139 6.89 -19.52 -3.48
C TRP A 139 6.87 -20.84 -4.24
N ALA A 140 7.66 -21.81 -3.80
CA ALA A 140 7.74 -23.11 -4.46
C ALA A 140 7.97 -24.25 -3.46
N GLY A 141 7.49 -25.44 -3.82
CA GLY A 141 7.67 -26.65 -3.02
C GLY A 141 6.88 -27.82 -3.60
N THR A 142 6.60 -28.81 -2.76
CA THR A 142 5.76 -29.96 -3.13
C THR A 142 4.32 -29.53 -3.42
N GLY A 143 3.87 -28.41 -2.86
CA GLY A 143 2.56 -27.80 -3.13
C GLY A 143 2.41 -27.07 -4.46
N GLY A 144 3.43 -27.10 -5.32
CA GLY A 144 3.45 -26.40 -6.61
C GLY A 144 4.25 -25.10 -6.58
N THR A 145 3.87 -24.14 -7.43
CA THR A 145 4.45 -22.79 -7.47
C THR A 145 3.34 -21.75 -7.27
N LEU A 146 3.56 -20.79 -6.38
CA LEU A 146 2.69 -19.63 -6.18
C LEU A 146 3.50 -18.35 -6.43
N GLU A 147 2.94 -17.41 -7.17
CA GLU A 147 3.46 -16.06 -7.33
C GLU A 147 2.45 -15.07 -6.76
N LEU A 148 2.85 -14.29 -5.74
CA LEU A 148 2.07 -13.19 -5.19
C LEU A 148 2.68 -11.87 -5.67
N ARG A 149 1.90 -11.04 -6.36
CA ARG A 149 2.40 -9.80 -6.97
C ARG A 149 1.96 -8.57 -6.19
N GLY A 150 2.75 -7.50 -6.31
CA GLY A 150 2.49 -6.23 -5.63
C GLY A 150 1.19 -5.52 -6.08
N ASP A 151 0.61 -5.93 -7.21
CA ASP A 151 -0.66 -5.43 -7.75
C ASP A 151 -1.90 -6.21 -7.24
N LEU A 152 -1.72 -7.02 -6.18
CA LEU A 152 -2.72 -7.90 -5.58
C LEU A 152 -3.15 -9.08 -6.45
N THR A 153 -2.46 -9.37 -7.55
CA THR A 153 -2.73 -10.57 -8.34
C THR A 153 -1.90 -11.76 -7.88
N TYR A 154 -2.44 -12.96 -8.03
CA TYR A 154 -1.67 -14.19 -7.82
C TYR A 154 -1.82 -15.16 -8.98
N HIS A 155 -0.80 -16.01 -9.10
CA HIS A 155 -0.81 -17.16 -9.99
C HIS A 155 -0.26 -18.39 -9.26
N TRP A 156 -1.08 -19.43 -9.16
CA TRP A 156 -0.70 -20.73 -8.63
C TRP A 156 -0.68 -21.76 -9.75
N ILE A 157 0.35 -22.59 -9.75
CA ILE A 157 0.54 -23.71 -10.67
C ILE A 157 0.69 -24.95 -9.81
N ALA A 158 -0.17 -25.93 -10.05
CA ALA A 158 -0.13 -27.19 -9.32
C ALA A 158 1.15 -27.98 -9.63
N PRO A 159 1.60 -28.85 -8.72
CA PRO A 159 2.62 -29.83 -9.06
C PRO A 159 2.12 -30.74 -10.18
N ALA A 160 3.04 -31.35 -10.94
CA ALA A 160 2.68 -32.30 -11.98
C ALA A 160 1.89 -33.46 -11.38
N SER A 161 0.65 -33.65 -11.85
CA SER A 161 -0.21 -34.77 -11.48
C SER A 161 -0.62 -35.54 -12.72
N ASN A 162 -0.69 -36.87 -12.59
CA ASN A 162 -1.18 -37.76 -13.64
C ASN A 162 -2.71 -37.94 -13.61
N ARG A 163 -3.43 -37.21 -12.74
CA ARG A 163 -4.89 -37.31 -12.59
C ARG A 163 -5.59 -36.19 -13.38
N PRO A 164 -6.49 -36.53 -14.32
CA PRO A 164 -7.16 -35.53 -15.16
C PRO A 164 -8.08 -34.55 -14.41
N ALA A 165 -8.54 -34.92 -13.21
CA ALA A 165 -9.47 -34.12 -12.42
C ALA A 165 -8.77 -33.11 -11.48
N ASP A 166 -7.44 -33.13 -11.40
CA ASP A 166 -6.70 -32.23 -10.52
C ASP A 166 -6.61 -30.83 -11.12
N LEU A 167 -6.72 -29.80 -10.27
CA LEU A 167 -6.60 -28.41 -10.70
C LEU A 167 -5.17 -28.18 -11.24
N GLY A 168 -5.00 -27.87 -12.53
CA GLY A 168 -3.68 -27.60 -13.10
C GLY A 168 -3.08 -26.25 -12.67
N GLY A 169 -3.92 -25.32 -12.22
CA GLY A 169 -3.50 -24.01 -11.75
C GLY A 169 -4.69 -23.10 -11.42
N GLN A 170 -4.40 -21.99 -10.75
CA GLN A 170 -5.39 -21.01 -10.31
C GLN A 170 -4.80 -19.60 -10.43
N ARG A 171 -5.63 -18.63 -10.81
CA ARG A 171 -5.27 -17.22 -10.80
C ARG A 171 -6.38 -16.40 -10.16
N GLY A 172 -6.03 -15.26 -9.60
CA GLY A 172 -7.01 -14.41 -8.94
C GLY A 172 -6.37 -13.24 -8.22
N ARG A 173 -7.03 -12.78 -7.17
CA ARG A 173 -6.54 -11.74 -6.28
C ARG A 173 -6.15 -12.28 -4.93
N TRP A 174 -5.15 -11.70 -4.30
CA TRP A 174 -4.76 -12.03 -2.94
C TRP A 174 -4.88 -10.79 -2.06
N ARG A 175 -5.12 -11.02 -0.77
CA ARG A 175 -5.16 -9.98 0.25
C ARG A 175 -4.59 -10.52 1.55
N PHE A 176 -3.95 -9.64 2.30
CA PHE A 176 -3.64 -9.93 3.69
C PHE A 176 -4.72 -9.31 4.58
N GLY A 177 -5.42 -10.15 5.34
CA GLY A 177 -6.50 -9.72 6.21
C GLY A 177 -5.98 -9.26 7.57
N LEU A 178 -6.79 -8.47 8.28
CA LEU A 178 -6.55 -8.08 9.68
C LEU A 178 -6.60 -9.27 10.65
N ASP A 179 -7.13 -10.41 10.19
CA ASP A 179 -7.14 -11.69 10.89
C ASP A 179 -5.84 -12.47 10.73
N ASP A 180 -4.81 -11.83 10.18
CA ASP A 180 -3.51 -12.44 9.88
C ASP A 180 -3.60 -13.62 8.90
N ARG A 181 -4.64 -13.64 8.07
CA ARG A 181 -4.83 -14.68 7.05
C ARG A 181 -4.57 -14.15 5.65
N LEU A 182 -3.93 -14.99 4.84
CA LEU A 182 -3.83 -14.80 3.40
C LEU A 182 -5.15 -15.25 2.77
N HIS A 183 -5.90 -14.30 2.23
CA HIS A 183 -7.14 -14.54 1.51
C HIS A 183 -6.84 -14.57 0.02
N LEU A 184 -7.22 -15.65 -0.66
CA LEU A 184 -7.21 -15.73 -2.11
C LEU A 184 -8.62 -15.71 -2.66
N GLU A 185 -8.85 -14.85 -3.65
CA GLU A 185 -10.09 -14.72 -4.40
C GLU A 185 -9.83 -15.22 -5.83
N PRO A 186 -10.16 -16.49 -6.16
CA PRO A 186 -10.00 -17.01 -7.51
C PRO A 186 -10.82 -16.20 -8.52
N LEU A 187 -10.28 -16.02 -9.73
CA LEU A 187 -10.98 -15.29 -10.79
C LEU A 187 -12.26 -16.03 -11.23
N VAL A 188 -12.28 -17.36 -11.10
CA VAL A 188 -13.44 -18.20 -11.40
C VAL A 188 -14.24 -18.41 -10.11
N ALA A 189 -15.43 -17.82 -10.04
CA ALA A 189 -16.25 -17.74 -8.81
C ALA A 189 -16.59 -19.11 -8.17
N ASN A 190 -16.61 -20.19 -8.95
CA ASN A 190 -16.94 -21.54 -8.46
C ASN A 190 -15.71 -22.35 -8.03
N GLN A 191 -14.50 -21.79 -8.08
CA GLN A 191 -13.29 -22.47 -7.65
C GLN A 191 -13.01 -22.17 -6.18
N SER A 192 -12.76 -23.21 -5.39
CA SER A 192 -12.20 -23.04 -4.05
C SER A 192 -10.75 -22.57 -4.14
N PRO A 193 -10.28 -21.70 -3.22
CA PRO A 193 -8.88 -21.33 -3.13
C PRO A 193 -7.96 -22.55 -3.02
N ALA A 194 -6.87 -22.56 -3.79
CA ALA A 194 -5.88 -23.65 -3.73
C ALA A 194 -5.01 -23.60 -2.47
N LEU A 195 -5.13 -22.56 -1.64
CA LEU A 195 -4.36 -22.37 -0.41
C LEU A 195 -5.19 -22.69 0.83
N VAL A 196 -4.54 -23.32 1.80
CA VAL A 196 -5.15 -23.83 3.03
C VAL A 196 -4.71 -23.02 4.25
N SER A 197 -3.41 -22.71 4.38
CA SER A 197 -2.88 -22.00 5.55
C SER A 197 -1.50 -21.36 5.28
N ILE A 198 -1.07 -20.51 6.21
CA ILE A 198 0.28 -19.93 6.25
C ILE A 198 0.94 -20.30 7.57
N ARG A 199 2.26 -20.45 7.58
CA ARG A 199 3.07 -20.66 8.78
C ARG A 199 4.07 -19.52 8.93
N ARG A 200 4.17 -19.00 10.15
CA ARG A 200 5.10 -17.94 10.54
C ARG A 200 6.25 -18.48 11.39
N ASN A 201 7.35 -17.75 11.42
CA ASN A 201 8.44 -17.94 12.38
C ASN A 201 8.24 -17.06 13.62
N ASP A 202 9.19 -17.14 14.58
CA ASP A 202 9.18 -16.35 15.82
C ASP A 202 9.30 -14.83 15.60
N LEU A 203 9.64 -14.39 14.38
CA LEU A 203 9.71 -13.00 13.96
C LEU A 203 8.44 -12.53 13.22
N GLU A 204 7.36 -13.31 13.29
CA GLU A 204 6.08 -13.07 12.58
C GLU A 204 6.21 -13.04 11.04
N GLN A 205 7.33 -13.51 10.49
CA GLN A 205 7.52 -13.59 9.05
C GLN A 205 6.89 -14.87 8.52
N VAL A 206 6.16 -14.77 7.42
CA VAL A 206 5.64 -15.95 6.72
C VAL A 206 6.81 -16.72 6.11
N VAL A 207 6.95 -17.99 6.49
CA VAL A 207 8.04 -18.86 6.03
C VAL A 207 7.55 -20.01 5.16
N GLU A 208 6.25 -20.29 5.21
CA GLU A 208 5.64 -21.36 4.43
C GLU A 208 4.16 -21.06 4.15
N ILE A 209 3.74 -21.45 2.95
CA ILE A 209 2.35 -21.39 2.50
C ILE A 209 1.93 -22.82 2.15
N GLN A 210 0.85 -23.29 2.77
CA GLN A 210 0.29 -24.61 2.52
C GLN A 210 -0.78 -24.51 1.43
N SER A 211 -0.58 -25.24 0.32
CA SER A 211 -1.62 -25.48 -0.68
C SER A 211 -2.35 -26.80 -0.42
N ILE A 212 -3.42 -27.04 -1.17
CA ILE A 212 -4.12 -28.33 -1.21
C ILE A 212 -3.21 -29.50 -1.62
N ALA A 213 -2.08 -29.22 -2.29
CA ALA A 213 -1.14 -30.22 -2.77
C ALA A 213 0.10 -30.38 -1.88
N GLY A 214 0.40 -29.42 -1.00
CA GLY A 214 1.58 -29.47 -0.14
C GLY A 214 2.12 -28.10 0.28
N PRO A 215 3.19 -28.06 1.07
CA PRO A 215 3.85 -26.83 1.48
C PRO A 215 4.67 -26.18 0.35
N MET A 216 4.82 -24.86 0.43
CA MET A 216 5.67 -24.03 -0.42
C MET A 216 6.44 -23.04 0.45
N SER A 217 7.72 -22.82 0.12
CA SER A 217 8.61 -21.88 0.81
C SER A 217 8.99 -20.73 -0.12
N PRO A 218 9.37 -19.56 0.42
CA PRO A 218 9.74 -18.42 -0.42
C PRO A 218 11.00 -18.75 -1.21
N VAL A 219 10.96 -18.52 -2.52
CA VAL A 219 12.12 -18.66 -3.40
C VAL A 219 12.93 -17.39 -3.25
N LYS A 220 14.10 -17.50 -2.61
CA LYS A 220 15.05 -16.38 -2.56
C LYS A 220 15.37 -15.96 -3.99
N PRO A 221 15.28 -14.66 -4.33
CA PRO A 221 15.75 -14.20 -5.63
C PRO A 221 17.22 -14.63 -5.80
N PRO A 222 17.63 -15.08 -7.00
CA PRO A 222 19.03 -15.40 -7.23
C PRO A 222 19.88 -14.17 -6.86
N PRO A 223 21.03 -14.34 -6.19
CA PRO A 223 21.88 -13.21 -5.85
C PRO A 223 22.16 -12.42 -7.12
N ALA A 224 21.91 -11.11 -7.08
CA ALA A 224 22.21 -10.22 -8.20
C ALA A 224 23.65 -10.49 -8.63
N ALA A 225 23.84 -10.85 -9.91
CA ALA A 225 25.17 -11.05 -10.46
C ALA A 225 25.97 -9.79 -10.16
N LYS A 226 27.05 -9.92 -9.37
CA LYS A 226 27.98 -8.82 -9.16
C LYS A 226 28.38 -8.31 -10.55
N PRO A 227 28.36 -6.99 -10.81
CA PRO A 227 28.90 -6.47 -12.06
C PRO A 227 30.31 -7.02 -12.19
N THR A 228 30.52 -7.85 -13.21
CA THR A 228 31.86 -8.29 -13.58
C THR A 228 32.56 -7.02 -13.98
N THR A 229 33.48 -6.54 -13.13
CA THR A 229 34.44 -5.53 -13.50
C THR A 229 35.18 -6.10 -14.70
N ALA A 230 34.81 -5.65 -15.90
CA ALA A 230 35.59 -5.90 -17.09
C ALA A 230 36.95 -5.26 -16.83
N ASN A 231 37.96 -6.10 -16.58
CA ASN A 231 39.34 -5.68 -16.49
C ASN A 231 39.80 -5.37 -17.92
N PRO A 232 40.10 -4.12 -18.30
CA PRO A 232 40.62 -3.82 -19.62
C PRO A 232 42.15 -3.93 -19.53
N GLU A 233 42.66 -5.14 -19.47
CA GLU A 233 44.11 -5.34 -19.48
C GLU A 233 44.48 -6.67 -20.15
N ALA A 234 44.50 -6.65 -21.49
CA ALA A 234 45.36 -7.45 -22.34
C ALA A 234 45.04 -7.13 -23.81
N ASP A 235 45.80 -6.20 -24.39
CA ASP A 235 46.39 -6.33 -25.73
C ASP A 235 47.11 -5.02 -26.08
N SER A 236 48.25 -4.81 -25.43
CA SER A 236 49.32 -3.99 -26.01
C SER A 236 50.13 -4.89 -26.93
N ILE A 237 49.72 -4.97 -28.20
CA ILE A 237 50.55 -5.55 -29.25
C ILE A 237 51.61 -4.49 -29.63
N GLU A 238 52.83 -4.74 -29.20
CA GLU A 238 54.04 -4.01 -29.58
C GLU A 238 54.35 -4.27 -31.07
N PRO A 239 54.57 -3.24 -31.91
CA PRO A 239 54.91 -3.43 -33.32
C PRO A 239 56.42 -3.66 -33.48
N ASP A 240 56.79 -4.90 -33.80
CA ASP A 240 58.15 -5.29 -34.13
C ASP A 240 58.61 -4.63 -35.44
N LYS A 241 59.65 -3.79 -35.35
CA LYS A 241 60.38 -3.23 -36.50
C LYS A 241 61.82 -3.73 -36.51
N GLN A 242 62.11 -4.48 -37.56
CA GLN A 242 63.36 -4.55 -38.32
C GLN A 242 64.62 -5.04 -37.57
N SER A 243 65.05 -6.25 -37.94
CA SER A 243 66.48 -6.55 -38.09
C SER A 243 66.83 -6.83 -39.54
N ALA A 244 67.94 -6.20 -39.94
CA ALA A 244 68.58 -6.23 -41.24
C ALA A 244 69.60 -7.40 -41.35
N GLY A 245 69.99 -7.70 -42.60
CA GLY A 245 71.17 -8.50 -42.97
C GLY A 245 70.83 -9.97 -43.25
N THR A 246 71.24 -10.58 -44.37
CA THR A 246 72.44 -10.39 -45.19
C THR A 246 72.15 -10.87 -46.61
#